data_AF-A0A9Q3K2Q9-F1
#
_entry.id   AF-A0A9Q3K2Q9-F1
#
_cell.length_a   1.000
_cell.length_b   1.000
_cell.length_c   1.000
_cell.angle_alpha   90.00
_cell.angle_beta   90.00
_cell.angle_gamma   90.00
#
_symmetry.space_group_name_H-M   'P 1'
#
loop_
_entity.id
_entity.type
_entity.pdbx_description
1 polymer ?
#
loop_
_entity_poly.entity_id
_entity_poly.type
_entity_poly.pdbx_seq_one_letter_code
_entity_poly.pdbx_strand_id
1 'polypeptide(L)'
;MGQALLKEVPKIKEWPQFSGEREYDHMEFIRGIDMIKQYFELPERLVTTRFNTLVTRSAHTWYIKLRQAHGNQSWTWWKPQIINKWANDAWILNVEKAFESAKFNPDKYKDLPWFFQTKTD
;
A
#
# COMPACT_ATOMS: atom_id res chain seq x y z
N MET A 1 7.04 -18.86 -19.01
CA MET A 1 7.50 -18.63 -17.63
C MET A 1 6.36 -18.36 -16.63
N GLY A 2 5.15 -17.96 -17.04
CA GLY A 2 4.10 -17.49 -16.10
C GLY A 2 3.40 -18.50 -15.18
N GLN A 3 3.51 -19.83 -15.37
CA GLN A 3 2.80 -20.79 -14.50
C GLN A 3 3.55 -21.12 -13.19
N ALA A 4 4.87 -20.93 -13.14
CA ALA A 4 5.68 -21.23 -11.95
C ALA A 4 5.48 -20.16 -10.86
N LEU A 5 5.48 -18.87 -11.23
CA LEU A 5 5.30 -17.75 -10.31
C LEU A 5 3.92 -17.74 -9.65
N LEU A 6 2.88 -18.24 -10.33
CA LEU A 6 1.53 -18.31 -9.77
C LEU A 6 1.41 -19.23 -8.54
N LYS A 7 2.27 -20.26 -8.44
CA LYS A 7 2.30 -21.17 -7.28
C LYS A 7 2.97 -20.56 -6.05
N GLU A 8 3.81 -19.55 -6.27
CA GLU A 8 4.54 -18.83 -5.22
C GLU A 8 3.81 -17.57 -4.74
N VAL A 9 2.67 -17.25 -5.37
CA VAL A 9 1.85 -16.09 -4.96
C VAL A 9 1.45 -16.25 -3.50
N PRO A 10 1.72 -15.24 -2.65
CA PRO A 10 1.35 -15.26 -1.24
C PRO A 10 -0.13 -15.59 -1.07
N LYS A 11 -0.43 -16.31 0.00
CA LYS A 11 -1.82 -16.61 0.35
C LYS A 11 -2.54 -15.29 0.59
N ILE A 12 -3.83 -15.23 0.30
CA ILE A 12 -4.61 -13.98 0.42
C ILE A 12 -4.52 -13.35 1.83
N LYS A 13 -4.30 -14.15 2.87
CA LYS A 13 -4.13 -13.70 4.26
C LYS A 13 -2.83 -12.92 4.50
N GLU A 14 -1.83 -13.11 3.63
CA GLU A 14 -0.52 -12.45 3.67
C GLU A 14 -0.53 -11.16 2.84
N TRP A 15 -1.62 -10.88 2.12
CA TRP A 15 -1.76 -9.64 1.37
C TRP A 15 -2.11 -8.49 2.32
N PRO A 16 -1.72 -7.25 1.99
CA PRO A 16 -2.12 -6.07 2.74
C PRO A 16 -3.63 -6.01 2.91
N GLN A 17 -4.11 -5.67 4.11
CA GLN A 17 -5.52 -5.38 4.35
C GLN A 17 -5.74 -3.87 4.46
N PHE A 18 -6.92 -3.42 4.07
CA PHE A 18 -7.29 -2.01 4.09
C PHE A 18 -8.59 -1.80 4.83
N SER A 19 -8.53 -1.11 5.96
CA SER A 19 -9.70 -0.84 6.81
C SER A 19 -10.41 0.48 6.48
N GLY A 20 -9.69 1.40 5.83
CA GLY A 20 -10.13 2.78 5.64
C GLY A 20 -10.07 3.62 6.93
N GLU A 21 -9.46 3.08 7.99
CA GLU A 21 -9.23 3.73 9.28
C GLU A 21 -7.71 3.97 9.43
N ARG A 22 -7.28 5.07 10.09
CA ARG A 22 -5.87 5.54 10.24
C ARG A 22 -5.27 6.26 9.03
N GLU A 23 -4.19 7.00 9.28
CA GLU A 23 -3.57 7.91 8.30
C GLU A 23 -2.81 7.18 7.19
N TYR A 24 -2.16 6.03 7.42
CA TYR A 24 -1.22 5.45 6.44
C TYR A 24 -1.74 4.22 5.68
N ASP A 25 -2.97 3.80 5.96
CA ASP A 25 -3.51 2.52 5.47
C ASP A 25 -3.65 2.47 3.94
N HIS A 26 -4.01 3.56 3.25
CA HIS A 26 -4.38 3.49 1.83
C HIS A 26 -3.18 3.50 0.86
N MET A 27 -2.15 4.31 1.13
CA MET A 27 -0.96 4.41 0.27
C MET A 27 -0.04 3.19 0.42
N GLU A 28 0.09 2.65 1.64
CA GLU A 28 0.81 1.39 1.87
C GLU A 28 0.07 0.21 1.26
N PHE A 29 -1.26 0.17 1.40
CA PHE A 29 -2.09 -0.84 0.76
C PHE A 29 -1.89 -0.87 -0.76
N ILE A 30 -2.03 0.28 -1.44
CA ILE A 30 -1.85 0.36 -2.90
C ILE A 30 -0.46 -0.11 -3.30
N ARG A 31 0.60 0.37 -2.62
CA ARG A 31 1.99 -0.01 -2.90
C ARG A 31 2.23 -1.51 -2.70
N GLY A 32 1.73 -2.08 -1.61
CA GLY A 32 1.89 -3.51 -1.34
C GLY A 32 1.20 -4.38 -2.40
N ILE A 33 0.01 -3.99 -2.86
CA ILE A 33 -0.68 -4.68 -3.95
C ILE A 33 0.08 -4.53 -5.27
N ASP A 34 0.57 -3.32 -5.61
CA ASP A 34 1.36 -3.09 -6.81
C ASP A 34 2.68 -3.91 -6.79
N MET A 35 3.35 -4.03 -5.63
CA MET A 35 4.54 -4.87 -5.48
C MET A 35 4.24 -6.36 -5.71
N ILE A 36 3.18 -6.91 -5.10
CA ILE A 36 2.77 -8.31 -5.32
C ILE A 36 2.41 -8.52 -6.79
N LYS A 37 1.63 -7.61 -7.37
CA LYS A 37 1.22 -7.71 -8.77
C LYS A 37 2.44 -7.68 -9.71
N GLN A 38 3.42 -6.82 -9.45
CA GLN A 38 4.63 -6.70 -10.25
C GLN A 38 5.54 -7.93 -10.10
N TYR A 39 5.81 -8.36 -8.86
CA TYR A 39 6.71 -9.47 -8.57
C TYR A 39 6.21 -10.80 -9.14
N PHE A 40 4.90 -11.05 -9.06
CA PHE A 40 4.28 -12.29 -9.53
C PHE A 40 3.58 -12.15 -10.90
N GLU A 41 3.79 -11.04 -11.60
CA GLU A 41 3.16 -10.74 -12.91
C GLU A 41 1.64 -10.98 -12.93
N LEU A 42 0.93 -10.58 -11.87
CA LEU A 42 -0.47 -10.93 -11.71
C LEU A 42 -1.37 -10.17 -12.70
N PRO A 43 -2.33 -10.86 -13.33
CA PRO A 43 -3.40 -10.22 -14.07
C PRO A 43 -4.24 -9.32 -13.16
N GLU A 44 -4.69 -8.16 -13.66
CA GLU A 44 -5.52 -7.24 -12.88
C GLU A 44 -6.79 -7.90 -12.35
N ARG A 45 -7.39 -8.81 -13.13
CA ARG A 45 -8.59 -9.56 -12.72
C ARG A 45 -8.36 -10.39 -11.45
N LEU A 46 -7.14 -10.92 -11.24
CA LEU A 46 -6.81 -11.70 -10.06
C LEU A 46 -6.75 -10.80 -8.82
N VAL A 47 -6.18 -9.60 -8.95
CA VAL A 47 -6.17 -8.58 -7.90
C VAL A 47 -7.59 -8.15 -7.55
N THR A 48 -8.41 -7.81 -8.56
CA THR A 48 -9.76 -7.28 -8.32
C THR A 48 -10.74 -8.32 -7.81
N THR A 49 -10.56 -9.60 -8.16
CA THR A 49 -11.35 -10.70 -7.57
C THR A 49 -11.06 -10.87 -6.08
N ARG A 50 -9.80 -10.67 -5.69
CA ARG A 50 -9.33 -10.72 -4.29
C ARG A 50 -9.69 -9.45 -3.50
N PHE A 51 -9.97 -8.34 -4.18
CA PHE A 51 -10.13 -7.03 -3.54
C PHE A 51 -11.22 -7.00 -2.46
N ASN A 52 -12.35 -7.70 -2.65
CA ASN A 52 -13.41 -7.83 -1.64
C ASN A 52 -12.91 -8.38 -0.29
N THR A 53 -11.92 -9.28 -0.32
CA THR A 53 -11.36 -9.88 0.91
C THR A 53 -10.26 -9.04 1.55
N LEU A 54 -9.71 -8.09 0.81
CA LEU A 54 -8.62 -7.23 1.25
C LEU A 54 -9.13 -5.96 1.93
N VAL A 55 -10.34 -5.51 1.58
CA VAL A 55 -11.00 -4.37 2.22
C VAL A 55 -11.86 -4.81 3.40
N THR A 56 -11.79 -4.07 4.49
CA THR A 56 -12.52 -4.35 5.73
C THR A 56 -13.20 -3.07 6.25
N ARG A 57 -14.11 -3.22 7.22
CA ARG A 57 -14.76 -2.11 7.94
C ARG A 57 -15.36 -1.04 6.99
N SER A 58 -15.02 0.23 7.21
CA SER A 58 -15.54 1.37 6.45
C SER A 58 -15.17 1.29 4.96
N ALA A 59 -13.96 0.82 4.63
CA ALA A 59 -13.52 0.62 3.26
C ALA A 59 -14.32 -0.46 2.53
N HIS A 60 -14.73 -1.53 3.23
CA HIS A 60 -15.57 -2.57 2.64
C HIS A 60 -16.93 -2.04 2.21
N THR A 61 -17.58 -1.24 3.05
CA THR A 61 -18.89 -0.64 2.72
C THR A 61 -18.79 0.32 1.54
N TRP A 62 -17.72 1.13 1.48
CA TRP A 62 -17.44 1.99 0.32
C TRP A 62 -17.21 1.18 -0.95
N TYR A 63 -16.41 0.12 -0.87
CA TYR A 63 -16.08 -0.75 -2.00
C TYR A 63 -17.34 -1.38 -2.61
N ILE A 64 -18.24 -1.93 -1.78
CA ILE A 64 -19.48 -2.56 -2.27
C ILE A 64 -20.34 -1.54 -3.03
N LYS A 65 -20.52 -0.32 -2.48
CA LYS A 65 -21.29 0.74 -3.14
C LYS A 65 -20.70 1.13 -4.49
N LEU A 66 -19.38 1.35 -4.54
CA LEU A 66 -18.72 1.76 -5.77
C LEU A 66 -18.71 0.65 -6.82
N ARG A 67 -18.54 -0.61 -6.39
CA ARG A 67 -18.61 -1.77 -7.27
C ARG A 67 -20.01 -2.01 -7.84
N GLN A 68 -21.06 -1.75 -7.06
CA GLN A 68 -22.44 -1.81 -7.55
C GLN A 68 -22.71 -0.74 -8.62
N ALA A 69 -22.17 0.47 -8.44
CA ALA A 69 -22.36 1.58 -9.39
C ALA A 69 -21.57 1.43 -10.69
N HIS A 70 -20.33 0.91 -10.63
CA HIS A 70 -19.41 0.90 -11.78
C HIS A 70 -19.07 -0.50 -12.31
N GLY A 71 -19.60 -1.56 -11.69
CA GLY A 71 -19.38 -2.94 -12.11
C GLY A 71 -17.96 -3.45 -11.87
N ASN A 72 -17.52 -4.39 -12.71
CA ASN A 72 -16.18 -4.96 -12.63
C ASN A 72 -15.17 -4.02 -13.30
N GLN A 73 -14.36 -3.37 -12.48
CA GLN A 73 -13.32 -2.45 -12.91
C GLN A 73 -11.92 -3.01 -12.68
N SER A 74 -10.96 -2.45 -13.41
CA SER A 74 -9.55 -2.81 -13.39
C SER A 74 -8.86 -2.31 -12.11
N TRP A 75 -7.74 -2.92 -11.69
CA TRP A 75 -6.97 -2.43 -10.54
C TRP A 75 -6.44 -1.01 -10.80
N THR A 76 -6.01 -0.76 -12.04
CA THR A 76 -5.61 0.59 -12.48
C THR A 76 -6.73 1.62 -12.29
N TRP A 77 -7.99 1.24 -12.49
CA TRP A 77 -9.13 2.11 -12.21
C TRP A 77 -9.39 2.30 -10.71
N TRP A 78 -9.21 1.26 -9.89
CA TRP A 78 -9.47 1.33 -8.44
C TRP A 78 -8.50 2.25 -7.69
N LYS A 79 -7.23 2.30 -8.08
CA LYS A 79 -6.21 3.13 -7.44
C LYS A 79 -6.61 4.60 -7.26
N PRO A 80 -6.97 5.35 -8.32
CA PRO A 80 -7.41 6.74 -8.15
C PRO A 80 -8.68 6.87 -7.33
N GLN A 81 -9.59 5.88 -7.32
CA GLN A 81 -10.79 5.95 -6.47
C GLN A 81 -10.45 5.86 -4.98
N ILE A 82 -9.50 4.99 -4.62
CA ILE A 82 -8.99 4.87 -3.26
C ILE A 82 -8.31 6.18 -2.86
N ILE A 83 -7.42 6.71 -3.70
CA ILE A 83 -6.72 7.97 -3.43
C ILE A 83 -7.73 9.11 -3.25
N ASN A 84 -8.67 9.30 -4.17
CA ASN A 84 -9.68 10.36 -4.08
C ASN A 84 -10.56 10.27 -2.83
N LYS A 85 -10.79 9.05 -2.32
CA LYS A 85 -11.64 8.84 -1.13
C LYS A 85 -10.90 9.09 0.18
N TRP A 86 -9.62 8.74 0.28
CA TRP A 86 -8.86 8.74 1.55
C TRP A 86 -7.71 9.74 1.62
N ALA A 87 -7.23 10.28 0.51
CA ALA A 87 -6.28 11.39 0.47
C ALA A 87 -7.01 12.73 0.44
N ASN A 88 -7.81 13.01 1.48
CA ASN A 88 -8.47 14.30 1.64
C ASN A 88 -7.51 15.38 2.13
N ASP A 89 -7.92 16.65 2.07
CA ASP A 89 -7.06 17.80 2.44
C ASP A 89 -6.49 17.70 3.86
N ALA A 90 -7.28 17.17 4.81
CA ALA A 90 -6.82 16.98 6.17
C ALA A 90 -5.70 15.94 6.26
N TRP A 91 -5.79 14.86 5.49
CA TRP A 91 -4.72 13.87 5.38
C TRP A 91 -3.45 14.47 4.76
N ILE A 92 -3.58 15.20 3.66
CA ILE A 92 -2.45 15.86 2.99
C ILE A 92 -1.74 16.80 3.96
N LEU A 93 -2.50 17.65 4.65
CA LEU A 93 -1.96 18.58 5.64
C LEU A 93 -1.25 17.87 6.80
N ASN A 94 -1.78 16.73 7.27
CA ASN A 94 -1.13 15.94 8.32
C ASN A 94 0.20 15.34 7.83
N VAL A 95 0.25 14.87 6.58
CA VAL A 95 1.50 14.39 5.95
C VAL A 95 2.52 15.51 5.83
N GLU A 96 2.12 16.70 5.38
CA GLU A 96 2.99 17.87 5.28
C GLU A 96 3.55 18.26 6.66
N LYS A 97 2.70 18.35 7.69
CA LYS A 97 3.13 18.63 9.07
C LYS A 97 4.08 17.57 9.63
N ALA A 98 3.80 16.29 9.36
CA ALA A 98 4.65 15.19 9.78
C ALA A 98 6.04 15.29 9.11
N PHE A 99 6.07 15.67 7.83
CA PHE A 99 7.30 15.89 7.10
C PHE A 99 8.09 17.11 7.61
N GLU A 100 7.43 18.26 7.83
CA GLU A 100 8.08 19.47 8.34
C GLU A 100 8.64 19.30 9.77
N SER A 101 7.95 18.52 10.60
CA SER A 101 8.39 18.21 11.96
C SER A 101 9.47 17.12 12.00
N ALA A 102 9.66 16.35 10.93
CA ALA A 102 10.71 15.34 10.81
C ALA A 102 12.07 16.02 10.58
N LYS A 103 12.71 16.44 11.68
CA LYS A 103 14.09 16.93 11.67
C LYS A 103 15.06 15.77 11.94
N PHE A 104 16.16 15.73 11.20
CA PHE A 104 17.27 14.83 11.50
C PHE A 104 17.82 15.18 12.89
N ASN A 105 17.79 14.22 13.81
CA ASN A 105 18.32 14.37 15.15
C ASN A 105 19.55 13.44 15.29
N PRO A 106 20.78 13.96 15.19
CA PRO A 106 22.00 13.15 15.26
C PRO A 106 22.11 12.39 16.58
N ASP A 107 21.66 12.97 17.70
CA ASP A 107 21.74 12.35 19.03
C ASP A 107 20.78 11.15 19.19
N LYS A 108 19.74 11.08 18.34
CA LYS A 108 18.74 9.99 18.36
C LYS A 108 19.24 8.74 17.62
N TYR A 109 20.21 8.87 16.73
CA TYR A 109 20.73 7.78 15.93
C TYR A 109 22.11 7.40 16.44
N LYS A 110 22.28 6.17 16.91
CA LYS A 110 23.63 5.66 17.21
C LYS A 110 24.42 5.60 15.92
N ASP A 111 25.66 6.08 15.98
CA ASP A 111 26.60 5.96 14.89
C ASP A 111 26.69 4.51 14.42
N LEU A 112 26.69 4.33 13.10
CA LEU A 112 26.83 3.00 12.53
C LEU A 112 28.28 2.54 12.70
N PRO A 113 28.54 1.30 13.15
CA PRO A 113 29.90 0.82 13.43
C PRO A 113 30.89 0.87 12.25
N TRP A 114 30.38 0.95 11.01
CA TRP A 114 31.21 1.05 9.81
C TRP A 114 31.64 2.49 9.48
N PHE A 115 31.01 3.51 10.10
CA PHE A 115 31.27 4.92 9.80
C PHE A 115 32.66 5.39 10.28
N PHE A 116 33.19 4.78 11.36
CA PHE A 116 34.49 5.13 11.93
C PHE A 116 35.62 4.13 11.58
N GLN A 117 35.36 3.17 10.68
CA GLN A 117 36.41 2.27 10.24
C GLN A 117 37.27 2.96 9.17
N THR A 118 38.19 3.82 9.61
CA THR A 118 39.29 4.26 8.75
C THR A 118 40.16 3.04 8.49
N LYS A 119 40.21 2.59 7.23
CA LYS A 119 41.24 1.65 6.78
C LYS A 119 42.59 2.29 7.06
N THR A 120 43.30 1.73 8.03
CA THR A 120 44.70 2.04 8.23
C THR A 120 45.43 1.07 7.32
N ASP A 121 45.89 1.58 6.17
CA ASP A 121 46.74 0.85 5.23
C ASP A 121 48.12 0.57 5.85
#